data_AF-A0A661VXC6-F1
#
_entry.id   AF-A0A661VXC6-F1
#
_cell.length_a   1.000
_cell.length_b   1.000
_cell.length_c   1.000
_cell.angle_alpha   90.00
_cell.angle_beta   90.00
_cell.angle_gamma   90.00
#
_symmetry.space_group_name_H-M   'P 1'
#
loop_
_entity.id
_entity.type
_entity.pdbx_description
1 polymer ?
#
loop_
_entity_poly.entity_id
_entity_poly.type
_entity_poly.pdbx_seq_one_letter_code
_entity_poly.pdbx_strand_id
1 'polypeptide(L)'
;MPFNLRVKKEIDYPTLLNMPPPRIRSYPKETVVSEKLQTMIALGMVNSRMKDFYDIWIISKQFPFEGSVLTRAIQATFERRRTQIPKDIPVALSDEFAADEEKDTQWRAFQKRTQSADQGADFPLVINELRSFLIPPLQDVVSGESFSLLWEEGGPWVHRSYLT
;
A
#
# COMPACT_ATOMS: atom_id res chain seq x y z
N MET A 1 50.11 -50.46 -7.49
CA MET A 1 48.75 -51.05 -7.57
C MET A 1 48.43 -51.71 -6.23
N PRO A 2 47.21 -51.65 -5.65
CA PRO A 2 46.27 -50.52 -5.46
C PRO A 2 45.56 -50.46 -4.06
N PHE A 3 44.90 -49.31 -3.75
CA PHE A 3 43.63 -49.06 -3.00
C PHE A 3 43.43 -49.56 -1.54
N ASN A 4 42.90 -48.79 -0.56
CA ASN A 4 41.54 -48.21 -0.54
C ASN A 4 41.37 -47.17 0.60
N LEU A 5 40.98 -45.93 0.29
CA LEU A 5 40.48 -44.95 1.26
C LEU A 5 38.99 -45.24 1.55
N ARG A 6 38.58 -45.25 2.82
CA ARG A 6 37.16 -45.33 3.20
C ARG A 6 36.43 -44.04 2.81
N VAL A 7 35.64 -44.19 1.76
CA VAL A 7 34.56 -43.37 1.21
C VAL A 7 33.87 -42.45 2.24
N LYS A 8 33.91 -41.13 2.01
CA LYS A 8 32.87 -40.22 2.51
C LYS A 8 31.63 -40.45 1.66
N LYS A 9 30.50 -40.78 2.31
CA LYS A 9 29.23 -40.97 1.63
C LYS A 9 28.58 -39.59 1.45
N GLU A 10 28.80 -38.99 0.29
CA GLU A 10 27.99 -37.85 -0.16
C GLU A 10 26.63 -38.41 -0.62
N ILE A 11 25.57 -37.78 -0.13
CA ILE A 11 24.20 -38.07 -0.54
C ILE A 11 23.79 -36.90 -1.42
N ASP A 12 23.63 -37.15 -2.72
CA ASP A 12 23.01 -36.21 -3.62
C ASP A 12 21.50 -36.15 -3.35
N TYR A 13 21.05 -35.01 -2.84
CA TYR A 13 19.63 -34.68 -2.77
C TYR A 13 19.25 -33.94 -4.06
N PRO A 14 18.25 -34.41 -4.83
CA PRO A 14 17.88 -33.78 -6.08
C PRO A 14 17.29 -32.39 -5.83
N THR A 15 18.00 -31.34 -6.23
CA THR A 15 17.46 -29.99 -6.36
C THR A 15 16.51 -29.96 -7.56
N LEU A 16 15.26 -29.55 -7.37
CA LEU A 16 14.26 -29.53 -8.45
C LEU A 16 14.60 -28.56 -9.61
N LEU A 17 15.49 -27.58 -9.42
CA LEU A 17 16.13 -26.79 -10.48
C LEU A 17 17.40 -26.12 -9.91
N ASN A 18 18.57 -26.38 -10.49
CA ASN A 18 19.82 -25.65 -10.24
C ASN A 18 19.77 -24.25 -10.88
N MET A 19 18.76 -23.46 -10.54
CA MET A 19 18.63 -22.07 -11.00
C MET A 19 19.03 -21.11 -9.88
N PRO A 20 19.73 -20.00 -10.21
CA PRO A 20 19.91 -18.94 -9.23
C PRO A 20 18.53 -18.42 -8.78
N PRO A 21 18.37 -18.04 -7.51
CA PRO A 21 17.09 -17.56 -7.00
C PRO A 21 16.57 -16.38 -7.84
N PRO A 22 15.25 -16.31 -8.11
CA PRO A 22 14.69 -15.26 -8.94
C PRO A 22 14.93 -13.89 -8.31
N ARG A 23 15.57 -13.00 -9.06
CA ARG A 23 15.74 -11.59 -8.66
C ARG A 23 14.48 -10.82 -9.04
N ILE A 24 13.54 -10.70 -8.11
CA ILE A 24 12.33 -9.91 -8.30
C ILE A 24 12.66 -8.44 -8.02
N ARG A 25 12.42 -7.56 -9.00
CA ARG A 25 12.41 -6.11 -8.76
C ARG A 25 11.12 -5.78 -8.01
N SER A 26 11.20 -5.64 -6.69
CA SER A 26 10.08 -5.15 -5.90
C SER A 26 9.97 -3.63 -6.08
N TYR A 27 8.79 -3.15 -6.47
CA TYR A 27 8.52 -1.72 -6.42
C TYR A 27 8.40 -1.30 -4.95
N PRO A 28 9.00 -0.16 -4.54
CA PRO A 28 8.79 0.36 -3.19
C PRO A 28 7.30 0.50 -2.91
N LYS A 29 6.88 0.09 -1.70
CA LYS A 29 5.48 0.13 -1.27
C LYS A 29 4.90 1.55 -1.33
N GLU A 30 5.73 2.56 -1.14
CA GLU A 30 5.39 3.98 -1.27
C GLU A 30 4.95 4.31 -2.70
N THR A 31 5.62 3.76 -3.71
CA THR A 31 5.23 3.91 -5.12
C THR A 31 3.91 3.22 -5.39
N VAL A 32 3.70 2.01 -4.85
CA VAL A 32 2.43 1.28 -5.01
C VAL A 32 1.26 2.07 -4.41
N VAL A 33 1.42 2.60 -3.19
CA VAL A 33 0.43 3.47 -2.54
C VAL A 33 0.18 4.72 -3.40
N SER A 34 1.25 5.36 -3.88
CA SER A 34 1.15 6.60 -4.67
C SER A 34 0.40 6.41 -6.00
N GLU A 35 0.65 5.31 -6.71
CA GLU A 35 -0.05 5.01 -7.98
C GLU A 35 -1.54 4.71 -7.78
N LYS A 36 -1.87 3.99 -6.70
CA LYS A 36 -3.27 3.71 -6.33
C LYS A 36 -3.99 4.98 -5.89
N LEU A 37 -3.35 5.79 -5.05
CA LEU A 37 -3.87 7.08 -4.63
C LEU A 37 -4.10 8.02 -5.82
N GLN A 38 -3.15 8.09 -6.76
CA GLN A 38 -3.31 8.89 -7.98
C GLN A 38 -4.52 8.45 -8.78
N THR A 39 -4.73 7.13 -8.92
CA THR A 39 -5.91 6.58 -9.60
C THR A 39 -7.21 6.95 -8.86
N MET A 40 -7.21 6.84 -7.53
CA MET A 40 -8.36 7.22 -6.70
C MET A 40 -8.74 8.69 -6.89
N ILE A 41 -7.75 9.58 -6.86
CA ILE A 41 -7.97 11.02 -7.04
C ILE A 41 -8.43 11.34 -8.46
N ALA A 42 -7.78 10.76 -9.48
CA ALA A 42 -8.11 11.04 -10.88
C ALA A 42 -9.52 10.57 -11.28
N LEU A 43 -10.01 9.48 -10.68
CA LEU A 43 -11.36 8.96 -10.96
C LEU A 43 -12.45 9.60 -10.09
N GLY A 44 -12.14 10.02 -8.86
CA GLY A 44 -13.12 10.66 -7.98
C GLY A 44 -14.39 9.81 -7.80
N MET A 45 -15.58 10.42 -7.95
CA MET A 45 -16.86 9.76 -7.70
C MET A 45 -17.16 8.59 -8.65
N VAL A 46 -16.63 8.60 -9.87
CA VAL A 46 -16.85 7.48 -10.81
C VAL A 46 -15.95 6.28 -10.53
N ASN A 47 -15.09 6.35 -9.51
CA ASN A 47 -14.19 5.26 -9.17
C ASN A 47 -14.96 4.02 -8.66
N SER A 48 -14.78 2.89 -9.34
CA SER A 48 -15.32 1.57 -8.97
C SER A 48 -14.26 0.54 -8.61
N ARG A 49 -12.98 0.97 -8.55
CA ARG A 49 -11.83 0.09 -8.31
C ARG A 49 -11.62 -0.15 -6.82
N MET A 50 -12.56 -0.84 -6.19
CA MET A 50 -12.54 -1.16 -4.74
C MET A 50 -11.25 -1.86 -4.29
N LYS A 51 -10.63 -2.63 -5.18
CA LYS A 51 -9.33 -3.24 -4.92
C LYS A 51 -8.23 -2.24 -4.56
N ASP A 52 -8.22 -1.05 -5.15
CA ASP A 52 -7.18 -0.05 -4.86
C ASP A 52 -7.30 0.47 -3.42
N PHE A 53 -8.52 0.66 -2.91
CA PHE A 53 -8.79 0.99 -1.51
C PHE A 53 -8.33 -0.12 -0.57
N TYR A 54 -8.74 -1.36 -0.86
CA TYR A 54 -8.36 -2.53 -0.07
C TYR A 54 -6.84 -2.71 -0.02
N ASP A 55 -6.17 -2.59 -1.17
CA ASP A 55 -4.71 -2.78 -1.23
C ASP A 55 -3.97 -1.73 -0.40
N ILE A 56 -4.34 -0.45 -0.49
CA ILE A 56 -3.72 0.58 0.35
C ILE A 56 -4.01 0.31 1.83
N TRP A 57 -5.24 -0.05 2.16
CA TRP A 57 -5.67 -0.32 3.53
C TRP A 57 -4.91 -1.47 4.18
N ILE A 58 -4.70 -2.56 3.45
CA ILE A 58 -3.89 -3.68 3.93
C ILE A 58 -2.40 -3.30 4.00
N ILE A 59 -1.89 -2.59 3.00
CA ILE A 59 -0.49 -2.15 2.98
C ILE A 59 -0.19 -1.22 4.17
N SER A 60 -1.10 -0.30 4.51
CA SER A 60 -0.90 0.58 5.67
C SER A 60 -0.96 -0.17 7.00
N LYS A 61 -1.67 -1.30 7.06
CA LYS A 61 -1.70 -2.17 8.25
C LYS A 61 -0.48 -3.07 8.40
N GLN A 62 0.17 -3.44 7.30
CA GLN A 62 1.22 -4.46 7.29
C GLN A 62 2.64 -3.91 7.22
N PHE A 63 2.80 -2.62 6.89
CA PHE A 63 4.12 -2.06 6.68
C PHE A 63 4.28 -0.68 7.32
N PRO A 64 5.46 -0.38 7.88
CA PRO A 64 5.78 0.95 8.35
C PRO A 64 6.15 1.90 7.21
N PHE A 65 5.83 3.18 7.35
CA PHE A 65 6.15 4.21 6.37
C PHE A 65 6.92 5.38 6.97
N GLU A 66 7.93 5.85 6.25
CA GLU A 66 8.51 7.16 6.49
C GLU A 66 7.72 8.21 5.71
N GLY A 67 7.16 9.20 6.41
CA GLY A 67 6.32 10.23 5.82
C GLY A 67 7.00 10.96 4.67
N SER A 68 8.28 11.29 4.82
CA SER A 68 9.05 12.01 3.79
C SER A 68 9.26 11.19 2.52
N VAL A 69 9.41 9.86 2.64
CA VAL A 69 9.57 8.96 1.50
C VAL A 69 8.25 8.81 0.77
N LEU A 70 7.15 8.60 1.49
CA LEU A 70 5.80 8.50 0.92
C LEU A 70 5.41 9.81 0.20
N THR A 71 5.65 10.96 0.83
CA THR A 71 5.38 12.29 0.27
C THR A 71 6.10 12.50 -1.06
N ARG A 72 7.41 12.16 -1.13
CA ARG A 72 8.17 12.22 -2.40
C ARG A 72 7.63 11.28 -3.47
N ALA A 73 7.22 10.08 -3.08
CA ALA A 73 6.64 9.12 -4.02
C ALA A 73 5.29 9.62 -4.58
N ILE A 74 4.46 10.26 -3.75
CA ILE A 74 3.21 10.89 -4.15
C ILE A 74 3.50 12.02 -5.14
N GLN A 75 4.37 12.97 -4.79
CA GLN A 75 4.77 14.08 -5.67
C GLN A 75 5.23 13.58 -7.04
N ALA A 76 6.21 12.67 -7.07
CA ALA A 76 6.78 12.15 -8.31
C ALA A 76 5.73 11.41 -9.16
N THR A 77 4.81 10.68 -8.53
CA THR A 77 3.76 9.95 -9.24
C THR A 77 2.75 10.90 -9.87
N PHE A 78 2.28 11.90 -9.11
CA PHE A 78 1.30 12.87 -9.57
C PHE A 78 1.87 13.77 -10.67
N GLU A 79 3.13 14.21 -10.54
CA GLU A 79 3.84 14.96 -11.57
C GLU A 79 3.96 14.15 -12.87
N ARG A 80 4.45 12.90 -12.79
CA ARG A 80 4.58 11.99 -13.94
C ARG A 80 3.24 11.75 -14.63
N ARG A 81 2.15 11.63 -13.85
CA ARG A 81 0.78 11.40 -14.34
C ARG A 81 0.03 12.69 -14.69
N ARG A 82 0.67 13.87 -14.54
CA ARG A 82 0.06 15.19 -14.76
C ARG A 82 -1.28 15.38 -14.04
N THR A 83 -1.39 14.79 -12.85
CA THR A 83 -2.59 14.90 -12.01
C THR A 83 -2.31 15.94 -10.93
N GLN A 84 -3.22 16.90 -10.76
CA GLN A 84 -3.10 17.88 -9.69
C GLN A 84 -3.39 17.22 -8.34
N ILE A 85 -2.60 17.56 -7.32
CA ILE A 85 -2.86 17.14 -5.96
C ILE A 85 -3.92 18.08 -5.38
N PRO A 86 -5.07 17.56 -4.90
CA PRO A 86 -6.13 18.39 -4.36
C PRO A 86 -5.68 19.04 -3.04
N LYS A 87 -6.12 20.29 -2.82
CA LYS A 87 -5.86 21.03 -1.57
C LYS A 87 -6.77 20.56 -0.43
N ASP A 88 -7.98 20.17 -0.79
CA ASP A 88 -8.99 19.65 0.12
C ASP A 88 -9.00 18.12 0.13
N ILE A 89 -9.81 17.52 1.01
CA ILE A 89 -10.01 16.07 1.06
C ILE A 89 -10.47 15.59 -0.33
N PRO A 90 -9.79 14.62 -0.95
CA PRO A 90 -10.21 14.09 -2.24
C PRO A 90 -11.62 13.50 -2.18
N VAL A 91 -12.40 13.63 -3.26
CA VAL A 91 -13.76 13.07 -3.35
C VAL A 91 -13.78 11.58 -3.01
N ALA A 92 -12.82 10.80 -3.51
CA ALA A 92 -12.69 9.36 -3.23
C ALA A 92 -12.43 9.03 -1.74
N LEU A 93 -12.10 10.03 -0.92
CA LEU A 93 -11.93 9.92 0.53
C LEU A 93 -12.97 10.76 1.29
N SER A 94 -14.02 11.28 0.64
CA SER A 94 -15.04 12.12 1.28
C SER A 94 -16.10 11.32 2.04
N ASP A 95 -16.88 11.97 2.91
CA ASP A 95 -18.00 11.31 3.61
C ASP A 95 -19.11 10.93 2.64
N GLU A 96 -19.35 11.76 1.62
CA GLU A 96 -20.29 11.48 0.54
C GLU A 96 -19.92 10.17 -0.17
N PHE A 97 -18.65 9.98 -0.54
CA PHE A 97 -18.19 8.76 -1.20
C PHE A 97 -18.27 7.53 -0.29
N ALA A 98 -18.02 7.71 1.01
CA ALA A 98 -18.12 6.63 1.99
C ALA A 98 -19.57 6.18 2.25
N ALA A 99 -20.52 7.12 2.20
CA ALA A 99 -21.95 6.88 2.46
C ALA A 99 -22.76 6.51 1.20
N ASP A 100 -22.13 6.53 0.03
CA ASP A 100 -22.80 6.23 -1.24
C ASP A 100 -23.18 4.73 -1.36
N GLU A 101 -24.45 4.46 -1.63
CA GLU A 101 -25.01 3.10 -1.71
C GLU A 101 -24.41 2.28 -2.86
N GLU A 102 -24.02 2.93 -3.96
CA GLU A 102 -23.36 2.26 -5.08
C GLU A 102 -21.95 1.81 -4.66
N LYS A 103 -21.22 2.64 -3.91
CA LYS A 103 -19.89 2.29 -3.38
C LYS A 103 -19.94 1.15 -2.38
N ASP A 104 -20.90 1.16 -1.45
CA ASP A 104 -21.09 0.03 -0.52
C ASP A 104 -21.39 -1.27 -1.28
N THR A 105 -22.27 -1.21 -2.30
CA THR A 105 -22.57 -2.35 -3.15
C THR A 105 -21.33 -2.88 -3.88
N GLN A 106 -20.52 -1.98 -4.45
CA GLN A 106 -19.27 -2.33 -5.12
C GLN A 106 -18.25 -2.95 -4.15
N TRP A 107 -18.14 -2.42 -2.93
CA TRP A 107 -17.25 -2.91 -1.89
C TRP A 107 -17.60 -4.33 -1.45
N ARG A 108 -18.88 -4.58 -1.14
CA ARG A 108 -19.37 -5.93 -0.78
C ARG A 108 -19.17 -6.93 -1.91
N ALA A 109 -19.43 -6.51 -3.15
CA ALA A 109 -19.23 -7.36 -4.32
C ALA A 109 -17.74 -7.71 -4.51
N PHE A 110 -16.84 -6.77 -4.25
CA PHE A 110 -15.40 -7.00 -4.25
C PHE A 110 -15.00 -8.01 -3.15
N GLN A 111 -15.38 -7.78 -1.89
CA GLN A 111 -15.06 -8.67 -0.76
C GLN A 111 -15.52 -10.12 -1.01
N LYS A 112 -16.74 -10.30 -1.54
CA LYS A 112 -17.29 -11.62 -1.87
C LYS A 112 -16.47 -12.35 -2.93
N ARG A 113 -15.94 -11.62 -3.91
CA ARG A 113 -15.16 -12.20 -5.02
C ARG A 113 -13.75 -12.59 -4.60
N THR A 114 -13.13 -11.83 -3.69
CA THR A 114 -11.73 -12.04 -3.30
C THR A 114 -11.55 -13.00 -2.13
N GLN A 115 -12.62 -13.39 -1.43
CA GLN A 115 -12.56 -14.22 -0.23
C GLN A 115 -11.49 -13.73 0.77
N SER A 116 -11.36 -12.41 0.88
CA SER A 116 -10.35 -11.77 1.73
C SER A 116 -10.49 -12.22 3.19
N ALA A 117 -9.37 -12.27 3.92
CA ALA A 117 -9.37 -12.60 5.34
C ALA A 117 -10.19 -11.58 6.16
N ASP A 118 -10.18 -10.31 5.73
CA ASP A 118 -10.91 -9.20 6.35
C ASP A 118 -12.35 -9.04 5.80
N GLN A 119 -13.01 -10.17 5.49
CA GLN A 119 -14.40 -10.17 5.05
C GLN A 119 -15.30 -9.55 6.11
N GLY A 120 -16.07 -8.53 5.72
CA GLY A 120 -17.03 -7.84 6.59
C GLY A 120 -16.55 -6.49 7.13
N ALA A 121 -15.33 -6.05 6.80
CA ALA A 121 -14.93 -4.67 7.07
C ALA A 121 -15.89 -3.70 6.36
N ASP A 122 -16.41 -2.74 7.12
CA ASP A 122 -17.36 -1.73 6.64
C ASP A 122 -16.64 -0.66 5.80
N PHE A 123 -17.24 -0.25 4.68
CA PHE A 123 -16.55 0.64 3.75
C PHE A 123 -16.25 2.02 4.34
N PRO A 124 -17.17 2.69 5.07
CA PRO A 124 -16.87 3.91 5.82
C PRO A 124 -15.70 3.77 6.81
N LEU A 125 -15.58 2.64 7.50
CA LEU A 125 -14.46 2.40 8.40
C LEU A 125 -13.13 2.37 7.65
N VAL A 126 -13.09 1.66 6.51
CA VAL A 126 -11.92 1.60 5.64
C VAL A 126 -11.54 3.00 5.14
N ILE A 127 -12.51 3.81 4.70
CA ILE A 127 -12.25 5.18 4.27
C ILE A 127 -11.69 6.03 5.42
N ASN A 128 -12.21 5.89 6.63
CA ASN A 128 -11.72 6.63 7.79
C ASN A 128 -10.27 6.27 8.15
N GLU A 129 -9.91 4.99 8.11
CA GLU A 129 -8.53 4.55 8.33
C GLU A 129 -7.60 5.02 7.20
N LEU A 130 -8.07 4.97 5.95
CA LEU A 130 -7.34 5.50 4.80
C LEU A 130 -7.13 7.01 4.89
N ARG A 131 -8.09 7.78 5.43
CA ARG A 131 -7.90 9.22 5.68
C ARG A 131 -6.77 9.47 6.67
N SER A 132 -6.76 8.75 7.78
CA SER A 132 -5.72 8.86 8.81
C SER A 132 -4.33 8.59 8.23
N PHE A 133 -4.23 7.68 7.27
CA PHE A 133 -2.99 7.36 6.59
C PHE A 133 -2.60 8.37 5.49
N LEU A 134 -3.52 8.72 4.60
CA LEU A 134 -3.24 9.40 3.33
C LEU A 134 -3.36 10.92 3.37
N ILE A 135 -4.21 11.48 4.24
CA ILE A 135 -4.43 12.94 4.28
C ILE A 135 -3.20 13.70 4.79
N PRO A 136 -2.53 13.28 5.89
CA PRO A 136 -1.35 14.01 6.37
C PRO A 136 -0.23 14.17 5.31
N PRO A 137 0.22 13.12 4.60
CA PRO A 137 1.23 13.30 3.56
C PRO A 137 0.70 14.09 2.35
N LEU A 138 -0.58 14.02 2.00
CA LEU A 138 -1.16 14.86 0.93
C LEU A 138 -1.12 16.35 1.27
N GLN A 139 -1.46 16.70 2.51
CA GLN A 139 -1.44 18.09 2.98
C GLN A 139 -0.04 18.67 2.99
N ASP A 140 0.96 17.88 3.39
CA ASP A 140 2.37 18.31 3.35
C ASP A 140 2.86 18.62 1.94
N VAL A 141 2.46 17.81 0.94
CA VAL A 141 2.79 18.12 -0.45
C VAL A 141 2.23 19.48 -0.87
N VAL A 142 1.05 19.83 -0.39
CA VAL A 142 0.38 21.11 -0.73
C VAL A 142 0.98 22.28 0.04
N SER A 143 1.33 22.11 1.32
CA SER A 143 1.93 23.16 2.15
C SER A 143 3.41 23.40 1.83
N GLY A 144 4.11 22.40 1.27
CA GLY A 144 5.55 22.46 1.03
C GLY A 144 6.38 22.35 2.31
N GLU A 145 5.79 21.83 3.39
CA GLU A 145 6.48 21.57 4.65
C GLU A 145 7.28 20.26 4.58
N SER A 146 7.95 19.87 5.68
CA SER A 146 8.74 18.63 5.74
C SER A 146 8.03 17.59 6.61
N PHE A 147 7.22 16.73 6.00
CA PHE A 147 6.55 15.62 6.72
C PHE A 147 7.54 14.54 7.17
N SER A 148 7.95 14.64 8.42
CA SER A 148 8.97 13.75 9.03
C SER A 148 8.37 12.77 10.06
N LEU A 149 7.06 12.51 9.99
CA LEU A 149 6.40 11.52 10.83
C LEU A 149 6.67 10.10 10.34
N LEU A 150 6.49 9.14 11.25
CA LEU A 150 6.58 7.71 11.01
C LEU A 150 5.21 7.08 11.22
N TRP A 151 4.84 6.17 10.33
CA TRP A 151 3.67 5.32 10.47
C TRP A 151 4.17 3.93 10.81
N GLU A 152 3.84 3.43 11.99
CA GLU A 152 4.04 2.01 12.33
C GLU A 152 2.96 1.14 11.67
N GLU A 153 3.09 -0.18 11.74
CA GLU A 153 2.09 -1.10 11.18
C GLU A 153 0.69 -0.82 11.77
N GLY A 154 -0.23 -0.28 10.95
CA GLY A 154 -1.57 0.14 11.37
C GLY A 154 -1.68 1.57 11.92
N GLY A 155 -0.56 2.30 12.03
CA GLY A 155 -0.51 3.69 12.45
C GLY A 155 -0.71 3.90 13.97
N PRO A 156 -1.00 5.15 14.41
CA PRO A 156 -1.08 6.38 13.60
C PRO A 156 0.31 6.94 13.24
N TRP A 157 0.33 8.08 12.54
CA TRP A 157 1.55 8.86 12.33
C TRP A 157 2.06 9.43 13.66
N VAL A 158 3.33 9.19 13.99
CA VAL A 158 3.99 9.66 15.22
C VAL A 158 5.34 10.31 14.90
N HIS A 159 5.81 11.22 15.76
CA HIS A 159 7.18 11.71 15.64
C HIS A 159 8.17 10.61 16.05
N ARG A 160 9.32 10.56 15.37
CA ARG A 160 10.40 9.61 15.66
C ARG A 160 10.87 9.63 17.13
N SER A 161 10.69 10.73 17.85
CA SER A 161 11.01 10.88 19.27
C SER A 161 10.12 10.07 20.22
N TYR A 162 9.02 9.48 19.76
CA TYR A 162 8.08 8.70 20.59
C TYR A 162 8.23 7.18 20.42
N LEU A 163 9.14 6.72 19.57
CA LEU A 163 9.47 5.29 19.42
C LEU A 163 10.68 4.97 20.32
N THR A 164 10.41 4.68 21.59
CA THR A 164 11.39 4.22 22.60
C THR A 164 10.96 2.90 23.19
#